data_AF-A0A0R3MRY5-F1
#
_entry.id   AF-A0A0R3MRY5-F1
#
_cell.length_a   1.000
_cell.length_b   1.000
_cell.length_c   1.000
_cell.angle_alpha   90.00
_cell.angle_beta   90.00
_cell.angle_gamma   90.00
#
_symmetry.space_group_name_H-M   'P 1'
#
loop_
_entity.id
_entity.type
_entity.pdbx_description
1 polymer ?
#
loop_
_entity_poly.entity_id
_entity_poly.type
_entity_poly.pdbx_seq_one_letter_code
_entity_poly.pdbx_strand_id
1 'polypeptide(L)'
;MASWASKIRAHSASKQPRPRKPRPVVHTAWAQTRPPNEEIGDPGAVIDIHYTLEDNAVTLTNDKGAPIGGKAGSYVLQPGENAARIATRLGLAEVDRSHDAPMNVSWVV
;
A
#
# COMPACT_ATOMS: atom_id res chain seq x y z
N MET A 1 12.23 -54.31 8.43
CA MET A 1 12.50 -52.99 9.08
C MET A 1 12.98 -52.04 8.00
N ALA A 2 12.25 -50.96 7.72
CA ALA A 2 12.60 -50.05 6.62
C ALA A 2 13.89 -49.27 6.94
N SER A 3 14.83 -49.28 5.99
CA SER A 3 16.14 -48.61 6.07
C SER A 3 16.00 -47.10 6.27
N TRP A 4 16.90 -46.52 7.06
CA TRP A 4 17.04 -45.08 7.32
C TRP A 4 17.07 -44.25 6.02
N ALA A 5 17.65 -44.79 4.94
CA ALA A 5 17.69 -44.14 3.63
C ALA A 5 16.28 -43.98 2.99
N SER A 6 15.36 -44.92 3.23
CA SER A 6 13.97 -44.83 2.75
C SER A 6 13.18 -43.75 3.48
N LYS A 7 13.52 -43.44 4.75
CA LYS A 7 12.90 -42.34 5.49
C LYS A 7 13.32 -40.97 4.95
N ILE A 8 14.59 -40.78 4.61
CA ILE A 8 15.09 -39.50 4.10
C ILE A 8 14.45 -39.17 2.73
N ARG A 9 14.37 -40.17 1.84
CA ARG A 9 13.73 -39.99 0.52
C ARG A 9 12.22 -39.75 0.61
N ALA A 10 11.55 -40.32 1.62
CA ALA A 10 10.13 -40.05 1.89
C ALA A 10 9.90 -38.64 2.45
N HIS A 11 10.87 -38.06 3.18
CA HIS A 11 10.77 -36.71 3.75
C HIS A 11 11.24 -35.59 2.82
N SER A 12 11.94 -35.89 1.71
CA SER A 12 12.43 -34.87 0.77
C SER A 12 11.44 -34.49 -0.35
N ALA A 13 10.28 -35.15 -0.44
CA ALA A 13 9.49 -35.20 -1.66
C ALA A 13 8.33 -34.18 -1.79
N SER A 14 8.07 -33.25 -0.85
CA SER A 14 6.87 -32.39 -1.03
C SER A 14 6.88 -31.00 -0.42
N LYS A 15 8.02 -30.30 -0.42
CA LYS A 15 8.02 -28.84 -0.25
C LYS A 15 8.44 -28.17 -1.54
N GLN A 16 7.69 -28.40 -2.62
CA GLN A 16 7.77 -27.46 -3.74
C GLN A 16 7.37 -26.08 -3.19
N PRO A 17 8.22 -25.05 -3.34
CA PRO A 17 7.85 -23.70 -2.99
C PRO A 17 6.59 -23.37 -3.78
N ARG A 18 5.51 -23.00 -3.09
CA ARG A 18 4.30 -22.51 -3.76
C ARG A 18 4.73 -21.38 -4.72
N PRO A 19 4.18 -21.32 -5.95
CA PRO A 19 4.41 -20.20 -6.84
C PRO A 19 4.17 -18.92 -6.06
N ARG A 20 5.22 -18.10 -5.92
CA ARG A 20 5.08 -16.81 -5.25
C ARG A 20 4.15 -15.99 -6.13
N LYS A 21 3.06 -15.46 -5.56
CA LYS A 21 2.26 -14.46 -6.26
C LYS A 21 3.20 -13.37 -6.78
N PRO A 22 2.99 -12.86 -8.01
CA PRO A 22 3.77 -11.76 -8.52
C PRO A 22 3.73 -10.62 -7.50
N ARG A 23 4.86 -9.94 -7.30
CA ARG A 23 4.91 -8.80 -6.37
C ARG A 23 3.91 -7.75 -6.86
N PRO A 24 3.04 -7.22 -5.99
CA PRO A 24 2.15 -6.15 -6.39
C PRO A 24 2.96 -4.96 -6.89
N VAL A 25 2.53 -4.40 -8.02
CA VAL A 25 3.16 -3.20 -8.58
C VAL A 25 2.70 -2.01 -7.77
N VAL A 26 3.64 -1.30 -7.15
CA VAL A 26 3.37 -0.08 -6.42
C VAL A 26 3.36 1.08 -7.41
N HIS A 27 2.20 1.72 -7.53
CA HIS A 27 2.01 2.96 -8.25
C HIS A 27 2.18 4.14 -7.30
N THR A 28 2.65 5.26 -7.84
CA THR A 28 2.82 6.50 -7.07
C THR A 28 2.04 7.62 -7.75
N ALA A 29 1.26 8.34 -6.97
CA ALA A 29 0.57 9.56 -7.37
C ALA A 29 0.97 10.70 -6.43
N TRP A 30 0.91 11.94 -6.91
CA TRP A 30 1.10 13.12 -6.09
C TRP A 30 -0.24 13.79 -5.82
N ALA A 31 -0.47 14.11 -4.56
CA ALA A 31 -1.68 14.79 -4.13
C ALA A 31 -1.33 16.12 -3.49
N GLN A 32 -2.00 17.17 -3.94
CA GLN A 32 -1.87 18.48 -3.34
C GLN A 32 -2.68 18.53 -2.03
N THR A 33 -2.02 18.83 -0.92
CA THR A 33 -2.63 18.98 0.39
C THR A 33 -2.94 20.44 0.73
N ARG A 34 -2.21 21.38 0.13
CA ARG A 34 -2.40 22.82 0.34
C ARG A 34 -2.20 23.60 -0.96
N PRO A 35 -3.09 24.55 -1.29
CA PRO A 35 -2.91 25.42 -2.46
C PRO A 35 -1.64 26.27 -2.34
N PRO A 36 -0.99 26.63 -3.46
CA PRO A 36 0.05 27.65 -3.45
C PRO A 36 -0.54 29.00 -3.02
N ASN A 37 0.28 29.81 -2.37
CA ASN A 37 -0.03 31.20 -2.07
C ASN A 37 1.07 32.10 -2.66
N GLU A 38 0.79 32.65 -3.83
CA GLU A 38 1.73 33.49 -4.60
C GLU A 38 2.07 34.80 -3.88
N GLU A 39 1.16 35.34 -3.06
CA GLU A 39 1.35 36.63 -2.37
C GLU A 39 2.49 36.58 -1.33
N ILE A 40 2.71 35.41 -0.74
CA ILE A 40 3.77 35.16 0.25
C ILE A 40 4.90 34.28 -0.30
N GLY A 41 4.85 33.91 -1.58
CA GLY A 41 5.83 33.03 -2.21
C GLY A 41 5.78 31.58 -1.73
N ASP A 42 4.62 31.11 -1.25
CA ASP A 42 4.43 29.73 -0.79
C ASP A 42 4.03 28.82 -1.98
N PRO A 43 4.83 27.80 -2.34
CA PRO A 43 4.52 26.89 -3.44
C PRO A 43 3.38 25.91 -3.11
N GLY A 44 2.83 25.92 -1.90
CA GLY A 44 1.81 25.00 -1.44
C GLY A 44 2.43 23.75 -0.80
N ALA A 45 1.67 22.66 -0.74
CA ALA A 45 2.17 21.39 -0.24
C ALA A 45 1.61 20.22 -1.04
N VAL A 46 2.47 19.23 -1.28
CA VAL A 46 2.12 17.97 -1.94
C VAL A 46 2.62 16.80 -1.10
N ILE A 47 1.94 15.68 -1.21
CA ILE A 47 2.34 14.40 -0.61
C ILE A 47 2.42 13.33 -1.70
N ASP A 48 3.29 12.36 -1.46
CA ASP A 48 3.35 11.10 -2.18
C ASP A 48 2.27 10.13 -1.67
N ILE A 49 1.52 9.57 -2.61
CA ILE A 49 0.53 8.53 -2.34
C ILE A 49 0.96 7.29 -3.11
N HIS A 50 1.31 6.26 -2.37
CA HIS A 50 1.58 4.95 -2.94
C HIS A 50 0.33 4.09 -2.87
N TYR A 51 0.05 3.36 -3.96
CA TYR A 51 -1.07 2.45 -4.01
C TYR A 51 -0.76 1.26 -4.91
N THR A 52 -1.40 0.13 -4.64
CA THR A 52 -1.42 -1.02 -5.52
C THR A 52 -2.78 -1.14 -6.18
N LEU A 53 -2.79 -1.66 -7.40
CA LEU A 53 -4.00 -1.98 -8.14
C LEU A 53 -4.01 -3.49 -8.40
N GLU A 54 -4.92 -4.21 -7.74
CA GLU A 54 -5.12 -5.64 -7.94
C GLU A 54 -6.55 -5.89 -8.43
N ASP A 55 -6.68 -6.52 -9.59
CA ASP A 55 -7.93 -6.80 -10.33
C ASP A 55 -8.77 -5.54 -10.63
N ASN A 56 -9.43 -4.99 -9.61
CA ASN A 56 -10.21 -3.75 -9.69
C ASN A 56 -10.24 -3.01 -8.33
N ALA A 57 -9.35 -3.38 -7.42
CA ALA A 57 -9.25 -2.80 -6.09
C ALA A 57 -7.98 -1.96 -5.99
N VAL A 58 -8.15 -0.71 -5.57
CA VAL A 58 -7.08 0.19 -5.20
C VAL A 58 -6.83 0.01 -3.71
N THR A 59 -5.58 -0.24 -3.33
CA THR A 59 -5.17 -0.31 -1.92
C THR A 59 -4.04 0.67 -1.69
N LEU A 60 -4.21 1.57 -0.73
CA LEU A 60 -3.13 2.44 -0.27
C LEU A 60 -2.02 1.60 0.33
N THR A 61 -0.80 1.91 -0.04
CA THR A 61 0.40 1.26 0.49
C THR A 61 1.41 2.30 0.95
N ASN A 62 2.44 1.86 1.65
CA ASN A 62 3.68 2.61 1.77
C ASN A 62 4.56 2.44 0.52
N ASP A 63 5.72 3.09 0.54
CA ASP A 63 6.80 2.99 -0.46
C ASP A 63 7.25 1.55 -0.73
N LYS A 64 7.14 0.67 0.26
CA LYS A 64 7.50 -0.76 0.19
C LYS A 64 6.36 -1.66 -0.27
N GLY A 65 5.18 -1.10 -0.58
CA GLY A 65 4.01 -1.86 -1.01
C GLY A 65 3.25 -2.58 0.12
N ALA A 66 3.52 -2.24 1.38
CA ALA A 66 2.73 -2.75 2.51
C ALA A 66 1.45 -1.90 2.66
N PRO A 67 0.27 -2.52 2.83
CA PRO A 67 -1.00 -1.80 2.92
C PRO A 67 -1.08 -0.91 4.17
N ILE A 68 -1.64 0.28 4.02
CA ILE A 68 -1.86 1.28 5.08
C ILE A 68 -3.35 1.67 5.17
N GLY A 69 -3.78 2.31 6.26
CA GLY A 69 -5.17 2.78 6.44
C GLY A 69 -6.23 1.69 6.72
N GLY A 70 -5.80 0.43 6.91
CA GLY A 70 -6.69 -0.67 7.26
C GLY A 70 -7.84 -0.85 6.25
N LYS A 71 -9.07 -1.10 6.74
CA LYS A 71 -10.26 -1.26 5.86
C LYS A 71 -10.60 0.00 5.06
N ALA A 72 -10.19 1.18 5.52
CA ALA A 72 -10.45 2.44 4.85
C ALA A 72 -9.40 2.79 3.79
N GLY A 73 -8.26 2.09 3.77
CA GLY A 73 -7.20 2.26 2.77
C GLY A 73 -7.45 1.51 1.47
N SER A 74 -8.52 0.72 1.38
CA SER A 74 -8.86 -0.07 0.18
C SER A 74 -10.21 0.33 -0.41
N TYR A 75 -10.30 0.40 -1.73
CA TYR A 75 -11.53 0.71 -2.46
C TYR A 75 -11.65 -0.12 -3.74
N VAL A 76 -12.84 -0.64 -4.01
CA VAL A 76 -13.15 -1.36 -5.25
C VAL A 76 -13.69 -0.37 -6.28
N LEU A 77 -12.94 -0.18 -7.35
CA LEU A 77 -13.27 0.75 -8.44
C LEU A 77 -14.59 0.37 -9.10
N GLN A 78 -15.42 1.37 -9.35
CA GLN A 78 -16.58 1.24 -10.23
C GLN A 78 -16.16 1.39 -11.69
N PRO A 79 -16.95 0.85 -12.64
CA PRO A 79 -16.67 1.02 -14.06
C PRO A 79 -16.52 2.50 -14.45
N GLY A 80 -15.41 2.85 -15.11
CA GLY A 80 -15.10 4.21 -15.54
C GLY A 80 -14.37 5.07 -14.51
N GLU A 81 -14.14 4.56 -13.29
CA GLU A 81 -13.34 5.28 -12.30
C GLU A 81 -11.84 5.15 -12.57
N ASN A 82 -11.10 6.21 -12.21
CA ASN A 82 -9.65 6.25 -12.38
C ASN A 82 -8.96 5.87 -11.08
N ALA A 83 -8.13 4.82 -11.12
CA ALA A 83 -7.40 4.30 -9.98
C ALA A 83 -6.55 5.36 -9.25
N ALA A 84 -5.84 6.21 -9.99
CA ALA A 84 -4.99 7.25 -9.41
C ALA A 84 -5.84 8.32 -8.70
N ARG A 85 -6.97 8.74 -9.28
CA ARG A 85 -7.88 9.71 -8.63
C ARG A 85 -8.47 9.16 -7.34
N ILE A 86 -8.86 7.89 -7.33
CA ILE A 86 -9.38 7.23 -6.14
C ILE A 86 -8.29 7.07 -5.09
N ALA A 87 -7.09 6.62 -5.46
CA ALA A 87 -5.94 6.56 -4.57
C ALA A 87 -5.64 7.93 -3.94
N THR A 88 -5.64 9.00 -4.75
CA THR A 88 -5.47 10.37 -4.25
C THR A 88 -6.53 10.75 -3.22
N ARG A 89 -7.80 10.46 -3.50
CA ARG A 89 -8.90 10.74 -2.55
C ARG A 89 -8.74 9.96 -1.24
N LEU A 90 -8.38 8.68 -1.32
CA LEU A 90 -8.17 7.83 -0.15
C LEU A 90 -6.97 8.33 0.68
N GLY A 91 -5.86 8.64 0.03
CA GLY A 91 -4.65 9.08 0.73
C GLY A 91 -4.82 10.45 1.39
N LEU A 92 -5.50 11.40 0.73
CA LEU A 92 -5.86 12.66 1.38
C LEU A 92 -6.76 12.45 2.61
N ALA A 93 -7.75 11.56 2.53
CA ALA A 93 -8.59 11.22 3.67
C ALA A 93 -7.83 10.48 4.79
N GLU A 94 -6.75 9.78 4.48
CA GLU A 94 -5.85 9.16 5.47
C GLU A 94 -5.00 10.20 6.18
N VAL A 95 -4.47 11.18 5.44
CA VAL A 95 -3.71 12.30 6.01
C VAL A 95 -4.57 13.14 6.94
N ASP A 96 -5.80 13.46 6.53
CA ASP A 96 -6.76 14.19 7.36
C ASP A 96 -7.07 13.45 8.67
N ARG A 97 -7.34 12.13 8.58
CA ARG A 97 -7.53 11.27 9.77
C ARG A 97 -6.30 11.19 10.67
N SER A 98 -5.10 11.24 10.09
CA SER A 98 -3.85 11.25 10.85
C SER A 98 -3.58 12.60 11.51
N HIS A 99 -4.12 13.70 10.96
CA HIS A 99 -4.01 15.04 11.50
C HIS A 99 -4.96 15.28 12.70
N ASP A 100 -6.16 14.67 12.65
CA ASP A 100 -7.17 14.74 13.72
C ASP A 100 -6.93 13.74 14.86
N ALA A 101 -6.05 12.75 14.68
CA ALA A 101 -5.60 11.91 15.79
C ALA A 101 -4.67 12.75 16.70
N PRO A 102 -4.85 12.73 18.04
CA PRO A 102 -3.91 13.40 18.92
C PRO A 102 -2.51 12.85 18.61
N MET A 103 -1.60 13.74 18.22
CA MET A 103 -0.21 13.48 17.87
C MET A 103 0.52 12.77 19.01
N ASN A 104 0.32 11.46 19.12
CA ASN A 104 1.17 10.56 19.88
C ASN A 104 2.01 9.77 18.86
N VAL A 105 2.72 10.53 18.02
CA VAL A 105 3.72 9.97 17.11
C VAL A 105 5.03 9.89 17.90
N SER A 106 5.14 8.82 18.68
CA SER A 106 6.41 8.34 19.19
C SER A 106 7.28 7.93 17.99
N TRP A 107 8.05 8.86 17.44
CA TRP A 107 9.19 8.52 16.61
C TRP A 107 10.22 7.84 17.49
N VAL A 108 10.28 6.51 17.41
CA VAL A 108 11.41 5.73 17.92
C VAL A 108 12.63 6.09 17.07
N VAL A 109 13.61 6.72 17.71
CA VAL A 109 15.01 6.80 17.25
C VAL A 109 15.73 5.53 17.68
#